data_AF-A0A7J6TCU7-F1
#
_entry.id   AF-A0A7J6TCU7-F1
#
_cell.length_a   1.000
_cell.length_b   1.000
_cell.length_c   1.000
_cell.angle_alpha   90.00
_cell.angle_beta   90.00
_cell.angle_gamma   90.00
#
_symmetry.space_group_name_H-M   'P 1'
#
loop_
_entity.id
_entity.type
_entity.pdbx_description
1 polymer ?
#
loop_
_entity_poly.entity_id
_entity_poly.type
_entity_poly.pdbx_seq_one_letter_code
_entity_poly.pdbx_strand_id
1 'polypeptide(L)'
;TTSVVLLAAELLKEAKMFLEEGLPPRALLKGYRKALELALNKLEELAVDLTAKGPEEKRAMLVKCAETTLNSKLVSGQKKFFSDMVVSAVLMLDQDSLPVNMIGFKKVPGGSLTESRLVDGVAFKKTFSYAGFEQQPKYFKHPKILLLNLELELKAEKDNAEVRISNPDEYQEIVDAEWNVIYEKLDNIAKSGAQVVLSRLPIGDLATQYFADRNIFCAGRVDQDDMNRTLLAVGGSIQTTVNGLTADVLGTCGSFEEVQIGNERYNVFHQCPQSKSATIILR
;
A
#
# COMPACT_ATOMS: atom_id res chain seq x y z
N THR A 1 11.27 21.64 -4.98
CA THR A 1 11.19 21.67 -6.46
C THR A 1 11.08 23.07 -6.99
N THR A 2 10.09 23.88 -6.55
CA THR A 2 9.90 25.27 -7.04
C THR A 2 11.12 26.19 -6.82
N SER A 3 11.74 26.14 -5.65
CA SER A 3 12.90 27.00 -5.32
C SER A 3 14.12 26.74 -6.19
N VAL A 4 14.36 25.48 -6.59
CA VAL A 4 15.51 25.09 -7.42
C VAL A 4 15.42 25.72 -8.81
N VAL A 5 14.23 25.68 -9.41
CA VAL A 5 13.99 26.27 -10.73
C VAL A 5 14.13 27.79 -10.68
N LEU A 6 13.59 28.43 -9.63
CA LEU A 6 13.66 29.87 -9.46
C LEU A 6 15.11 30.34 -9.27
N LEU A 7 15.88 29.67 -8.42
CA LEU A 7 17.29 29.97 -8.22
C LEU A 7 18.11 29.79 -9.51
N ALA A 8 17.88 28.70 -10.25
CA ALA A 8 18.56 28.46 -11.52
C ALA A 8 18.23 29.54 -12.56
N ALA A 9 16.98 29.96 -12.66
CA ALA A 9 16.56 31.03 -13.56
C ALA A 9 17.17 32.38 -13.19
N GLU A 10 17.19 32.73 -11.90
CA GLU A 10 17.77 34.00 -11.45
C GLU A 10 19.28 34.05 -11.68
N LEU A 11 20.00 32.94 -11.44
CA LEU A 11 21.42 32.84 -11.74
C LEU A 11 21.72 33.08 -13.23
N LEU A 12 20.87 32.58 -14.14
CA LEU A 12 21.02 32.81 -15.58
C LEU A 12 20.69 34.26 -15.97
N LYS A 13 19.71 34.87 -15.31
CA LYS A 13 19.35 36.28 -15.52
C LYS A 13 20.49 37.22 -15.12
N GLU A 14 21.14 36.96 -13.98
CA GLU A 14 22.32 37.71 -13.54
C GLU A 14 23.53 37.45 -14.46
N ALA A 15 23.69 36.21 -14.96
CA ALA A 15 24.75 35.88 -15.91
C ALA A 15 24.66 36.67 -17.22
N LYS A 16 23.45 37.06 -17.63
CA LYS A 16 23.20 37.79 -18.89
C LYS A 16 23.99 39.10 -18.95
N MET A 17 24.04 39.87 -17.87
CA MET A 17 24.77 41.15 -17.84
C MET A 17 26.26 40.96 -18.13
N PHE A 18 26.89 39.97 -17.49
CA PHE A 18 28.30 39.66 -17.71
C PHE A 18 28.59 39.15 -19.12
N LEU A 19 27.65 38.43 -19.73
CA LEU A 19 27.77 37.99 -21.12
C LEU A 19 27.66 39.17 -22.11
N GLU A 20 26.77 40.12 -21.85
CA GLU A 20 26.62 41.36 -22.65
C GLU A 20 27.87 42.26 -22.56
N GLU A 21 28.56 42.27 -21.41
CA GLU A 21 29.85 42.94 -21.21
C GLU A 21 31.04 42.20 -21.87
N GLY A 22 30.81 41.06 -22.51
CA GLY A 22 31.83 40.31 -23.25
C GLY A 22 32.66 39.35 -22.39
N LEU A 23 32.24 39.04 -21.16
CA LEU A 23 32.95 38.10 -20.30
C LEU A 23 32.85 36.66 -20.85
N PRO A 24 33.96 35.91 -20.97
CA PRO A 24 33.90 34.54 -21.46
C PRO A 24 33.06 33.63 -20.55
N PRO A 25 32.13 32.80 -21.07
CA PRO A 25 31.28 31.93 -20.28
C PRO A 25 32.05 30.97 -19.33
N ARG A 26 33.27 30.59 -19.72
CA ARG A 26 34.14 29.72 -18.92
C ARG A 26 34.59 30.39 -17.61
N ALA A 27 34.75 31.71 -17.60
CA ALA A 27 35.07 32.47 -16.40
C ALA A 27 33.87 32.54 -15.43
N LEU A 28 32.67 32.79 -15.95
CA LEU A 28 31.41 32.74 -15.19
C LEU A 28 31.20 31.39 -14.51
N LEU A 29 31.35 30.29 -15.26
CA LEU A 29 31.23 28.93 -14.71
C LEU A 29 32.21 28.67 -13.57
N LYS A 30 33.46 29.14 -13.69
CA LYS A 30 34.46 29.01 -12.62
C LYS A 30 34.05 29.80 -11.38
N GLY A 31 33.50 31.00 -11.56
CA GLY A 31 32.95 31.83 -10.50
C GLY A 31 31.80 31.15 -9.76
N TYR A 32 30.78 30.67 -10.49
CA TYR A 32 29.62 29.98 -9.88
C TYR A 32 30.00 28.68 -9.18
N ARG A 33 30.94 27.90 -9.73
CA ARG A 33 31.42 26.70 -9.04
C ARG A 33 32.12 27.02 -7.72
N LYS A 34 32.96 28.05 -7.70
CA LYS A 34 33.64 28.49 -6.47
C LYS A 34 32.64 29.03 -5.45
N ALA A 35 31.62 29.78 -5.89
CA ALA A 35 30.55 30.25 -5.03
C ALA A 35 29.70 29.10 -4.46
N LEU A 36 29.40 28.08 -5.25
CA LEU A 36 28.69 26.88 -4.81
C LEU A 36 29.45 26.15 -3.71
N GLU A 37 30.76 25.95 -3.88
CA GLU A 37 31.60 25.28 -2.88
C GLU A 37 31.62 26.05 -1.55
N LEU A 38 31.80 27.38 -1.60
CA LEU A 38 31.75 28.22 -0.40
C LEU A 38 30.36 28.19 0.26
N ALA A 39 29.28 28.18 -0.53
CA ALA A 39 27.92 28.09 -0.02
C ALA A 39 27.64 26.74 0.66
N LEU A 40 28.09 25.63 0.07
CA LEU A 40 27.95 24.29 0.66
C LEU A 40 28.72 24.18 1.97
N ASN A 41 29.99 24.63 2.00
CA ASN A 41 30.79 24.64 3.22
C ASN A 41 30.10 25.46 4.32
N LYS A 42 29.53 26.62 3.96
CA LYS A 42 28.83 27.46 4.94
C LYS A 42 27.53 26.82 5.43
N LEU A 43 26.82 26.08 4.59
CA LEU A 43 25.64 25.33 5.00
C LEU A 43 25.98 24.20 5.96
N GLU A 44 27.11 23.51 5.77
CA GLU A 44 27.61 22.50 6.69
C GLU A 44 28.01 23.10 8.05
N GLU A 45 28.67 24.26 8.06
CA GLU A 45 28.98 24.98 9.31
C GLU A 45 27.73 25.41 10.10
N LEU A 46 26.64 25.72 9.39
CA LEU A 46 25.37 26.13 10.00
C LEU A 46 24.47 24.94 10.35
N ALA A 47 24.80 23.73 9.90
CA ALA A 47 24.02 22.54 10.14
C ALA A 47 24.07 22.17 11.62
N VAL A 48 22.90 22.09 12.25
CA VAL A 48 22.78 21.65 13.64
C VAL A 48 22.48 20.17 13.66
N ASP A 49 23.41 19.38 14.19
CA ASP A 49 23.20 17.94 14.33
C ASP A 49 22.17 17.63 15.41
N LEU A 50 21.25 16.72 15.10
CA LEU A 50 20.15 16.28 15.95
C LEU A 50 20.34 14.84 16.44
N THR A 51 21.44 14.17 16.05
CA THR A 51 21.73 12.77 16.43
C THR A 51 21.85 12.56 17.94
N ALA A 52 22.44 13.52 18.66
CA ALA A 52 22.65 13.45 20.11
C ALA A 52 21.39 13.72 20.96
N LYS A 53 20.27 14.12 20.34
CA LYS A 53 19.03 14.45 21.05
C LYS A 53 18.20 13.20 21.37
N GLY A 54 17.43 13.29 22.45
CA GLY A 54 16.50 12.24 22.88
C GLY A 54 15.41 11.95 21.84
N PRO A 55 14.77 10.77 21.91
CA PRO A 55 13.75 10.36 20.93
C PRO A 55 12.54 11.30 20.87
N GLU A 56 12.13 11.87 22.01
CA GLU A 56 11.02 12.83 22.06
C GLU A 56 11.35 14.16 21.37
N GLU A 57 12.55 14.68 21.59
CA GLU A 57 13.02 15.90 20.93
C GLU A 57 13.17 15.70 19.42
N LYS A 58 13.64 14.52 18.99
CA LYS A 58 13.71 14.13 17.58
C LYS A 58 12.31 14.11 16.95
N ARG A 59 11.34 13.48 17.61
CA ARG A 59 9.93 13.49 17.14
C ARG A 59 9.39 14.93 17.04
N ALA A 60 9.63 15.76 18.05
CA ALA A 60 9.19 17.15 18.03
C ALA A 60 9.81 17.96 16.89
N MET A 61 11.10 17.72 16.57
CA MET A 61 11.76 18.34 15.42
C MET A 61 11.17 17.85 14.08
N LEU A 62 10.89 16.55 13.95
CA LEU A 62 10.23 15.99 12.76
C LEU A 62 8.85 16.62 12.53
N VAL A 63 8.07 16.82 13.60
CA VAL A 63 6.77 17.50 13.52
C VAL A 63 6.95 18.94 13.02
N LYS A 64 7.91 19.70 13.57
CA LYS A 64 8.20 21.08 13.12
C LYS A 64 8.63 21.13 11.64
N CYS A 65 9.45 20.17 11.20
CA CYS A 65 9.85 20.05 9.80
C CYS A 65 8.64 19.76 8.90
N ALA A 66 7.76 18.83 9.31
CA ALA A 66 6.53 18.53 8.60
C ALA A 66 5.59 19.75 8.55
N GLU A 67 5.40 20.48 9.66
CA GLU A 67 4.56 21.68 9.69
C GLU A 67 5.05 22.74 8.70
N THR A 68 6.37 22.90 8.60
CA THR A 68 6.99 23.88 7.70
C THR A 68 6.68 23.57 6.23
N THR A 69 6.70 22.30 5.83
CA THR A 69 6.37 21.91 4.45
C THR A 69 4.88 22.08 4.14
N LEU A 70 4.02 21.80 5.12
CA LEU A 70 2.56 21.90 4.99
C LEU A 70 2.04 23.35 4.99
N ASN A 71 2.80 24.32 5.54
CA ASN A 71 2.40 25.74 5.57
C ASN A 71 2.06 26.32 4.19
N SER A 72 2.74 25.86 3.14
CA SER A 72 2.56 26.36 1.77
C SER A 72 1.38 25.71 1.02
N LYS A 73 0.63 24.80 1.68
CA LYS A 73 -0.41 23.97 1.07
C LYS A 73 -1.78 24.27 1.67
N LEU A 74 -2.82 23.73 1.03
CA LEU A 74 -4.22 23.89 1.44
C LEU A 74 -4.48 23.43 2.89
N VAL A 75 -3.70 22.46 3.37
CA VAL A 75 -3.80 21.91 4.73
C VAL A 75 -3.12 22.76 5.81
N SER A 76 -2.65 23.97 5.49
CA SER A 76 -1.97 24.87 6.44
C SER A 76 -2.78 25.15 7.70
N GLY A 77 -4.11 25.26 7.58
CA GLY A 77 -5.03 25.44 8.71
C GLY A 77 -5.07 24.27 9.70
N GLN A 78 -4.76 23.04 9.24
CA GLN A 78 -4.75 21.82 10.06
C GLN A 78 -3.36 21.15 10.10
N LYS A 79 -2.30 21.94 9.89
CA LYS A 79 -0.93 21.41 9.79
C LYS A 79 -0.52 20.56 10.98
N LYS A 80 -0.85 20.96 12.21
CA LYS A 80 -0.50 20.21 13.44
C LYS A 80 -1.01 18.77 13.40
N PHE A 81 -2.27 18.62 12.97
CA PHE A 81 -2.95 17.33 12.88
C PHE A 81 -2.29 16.42 11.83
N PHE A 82 -2.07 16.93 10.62
CA PHE A 82 -1.43 16.16 9.57
C PHE A 82 0.06 15.91 9.82
N SER A 83 0.78 16.85 10.45
CA SER A 83 2.19 16.68 10.79
C SER A 83 2.41 15.54 11.77
N ASP A 84 1.59 15.45 12.83
CA ASP A 84 1.69 14.33 13.79
C ASP A 84 1.34 12.98 13.14
N MET A 85 0.34 12.98 12.25
CA MET A 85 -0.04 11.81 11.46
C MET A 85 1.09 11.31 10.54
N VAL A 86 1.71 12.22 9.79
CA VAL A 86 2.82 11.89 8.88
C VAL A 86 4.03 11.40 9.65
N VAL A 87 4.39 12.05 10.76
CA VAL A 87 5.52 11.61 11.59
C VAL A 87 5.26 10.22 12.17
N SER A 88 4.05 9.96 12.66
CA SER A 88 3.68 8.63 13.15
C SER A 88 3.76 7.57 12.05
N ALA A 89 3.29 7.87 10.84
CA ALA A 89 3.38 6.96 9.70
C ALA A 89 4.83 6.65 9.28
N VAL A 90 5.72 7.66 9.27
CA VAL A 90 7.13 7.48 8.92
C VAL A 90 7.89 6.70 10.00
N LEU A 91 7.55 6.88 11.28
CA LEU A 91 8.15 6.12 12.38
C LEU A 91 7.76 4.63 12.37
N MET A 92 6.62 4.28 11.77
CA MET A 92 6.21 2.89 11.57
C MET A 92 6.97 2.19 10.44
N LEU A 93 7.55 2.94 9.51
CA LEU A 93 8.33 2.35 8.43
C LEU A 93 9.67 1.82 8.94
N ASP A 94 10.26 0.95 8.10
CA ASP A 94 11.64 0.53 8.28
C ASP A 94 12.58 1.73 8.18
N GLN A 95 13.33 1.99 9.27
CA GLN A 95 14.19 3.18 9.39
C GLN A 95 15.42 3.12 8.49
N ASP A 96 15.82 1.92 8.06
CA ASP A 96 17.01 1.74 7.22
C ASP A 96 16.72 1.99 5.73
N SER A 97 15.54 1.61 5.26
CA SER A 97 15.17 1.68 3.84
C SER A 97 14.16 2.78 3.50
N LEU A 98 13.36 3.25 4.48
CA LEU A 98 12.33 4.28 4.36
C LEU A 98 11.54 4.26 3.03
N PRO A 99 10.91 3.13 2.68
CA PRO A 99 10.23 2.97 1.41
C PRO A 99 8.94 3.80 1.37
N VAL A 100 8.95 4.92 0.63
CA VAL A 100 7.79 5.85 0.55
C VAL A 100 6.54 5.18 -0.03
N ASN A 101 6.71 4.17 -0.90
CA ASN A 101 5.60 3.39 -1.46
C ASN A 101 4.83 2.56 -0.41
N MET A 102 5.41 2.33 0.78
CA MET A 102 4.74 1.65 1.89
C MET A 102 3.79 2.55 2.68
N ILE A 103 3.82 3.86 2.44
CA ILE A 103 2.79 4.78 2.91
C ILE A 103 1.66 4.79 1.88
N GLY A 104 0.56 4.11 2.21
CA GLY A 104 -0.66 4.12 1.40
C GLY A 104 -1.50 5.36 1.69
N PHE A 105 -1.90 6.08 0.64
CA PHE A 105 -2.91 7.12 0.75
C PHE A 105 -4.22 6.64 0.13
N LYS A 106 -5.29 6.62 0.93
CA LYS A 106 -6.64 6.30 0.48
C LYS A 106 -7.50 7.54 0.61
N LYS A 107 -8.03 8.04 -0.51
CA LYS A 107 -8.85 9.24 -0.57
C LYS A 107 -10.31 8.82 -0.62
N VAL A 108 -11.05 9.15 0.43
CA VAL A 108 -12.49 8.90 0.50
C VAL A 108 -13.20 10.22 0.27
N PRO A 109 -14.10 10.32 -0.71
CA PRO A 109 -14.85 11.55 -0.94
C PRO A 109 -15.80 11.83 0.23
N GLY A 110 -15.68 13.02 0.80
CA GLY A 110 -16.62 13.58 1.77
C GLY A 110 -16.21 13.39 3.22
N GLY A 111 -16.72 14.27 4.09
CA GLY A 111 -16.29 14.43 5.48
C GLY A 111 -15.46 15.69 5.68
N SER A 112 -15.01 15.90 6.91
CA SER A 112 -14.04 16.96 7.23
C SER A 112 -12.61 16.45 7.11
N LEU A 113 -11.66 17.34 6.77
CA LEU A 113 -10.22 17.03 6.78
C LEU A 113 -9.74 16.44 8.13
N THR A 114 -10.34 16.87 9.24
CA THR A 114 -10.04 16.38 10.60
C THR A 114 -10.51 14.95 10.87
N GLU A 115 -11.38 14.39 10.02
CA GLU A 115 -11.81 12.99 10.11
C GLU A 115 -10.82 12.03 9.43
N SER A 116 -9.76 12.56 8.83
CA SER A 116 -8.67 11.74 8.30
C SER A 116 -8.01 10.96 9.42
N ARG A 117 -7.56 9.73 9.16
CA ARG A 117 -6.95 8.87 10.19
C ARG A 117 -5.76 8.09 9.66
N LEU A 118 -4.80 7.89 10.55
CA LEU A 118 -3.75 6.90 10.37
C LEU A 118 -4.28 5.54 10.83
N VAL A 119 -4.04 4.52 10.02
CA VAL A 119 -4.28 3.13 10.37
C VAL A 119 -2.94 2.48 10.68
N ASP A 120 -2.83 1.90 11.87
CA ASP A 120 -1.68 1.14 12.35
C ASP A 120 -1.69 -0.26 11.72
N GLY A 121 -1.43 -0.27 10.41
CA GLY A 121 -1.47 -1.45 9.55
C GLY A 121 -1.81 -1.09 8.11
N VAL A 122 -2.63 -1.92 7.48
CA VAL A 122 -3.01 -1.76 6.07
C VAL A 122 -4.49 -1.57 5.94
N ALA A 123 -4.89 -0.59 5.13
CA ALA A 123 -6.27 -0.45 4.72
C ALA A 123 -6.36 -0.32 3.21
N PHE A 124 -7.28 -1.07 2.62
CA PHE A 124 -7.61 -0.92 1.20
C PHE A 124 -9.10 -0.93 1.00
N LYS A 125 -9.51 -0.28 -0.10
CA LYS A 125 -10.90 -0.17 -0.47
C LYS A 125 -11.44 -1.56 -0.80
N LYS A 126 -12.65 -1.85 -0.35
CA LYS A 126 -13.38 -3.05 -0.77
C LYS A 126 -13.39 -3.13 -2.30
N THR A 127 -12.87 -4.23 -2.81
CA THR A 127 -12.87 -4.54 -4.25
C THR A 127 -14.23 -5.09 -4.68
N PHE A 128 -14.37 -5.40 -5.97
CA PHE A 128 -15.63 -5.94 -6.50
C PHE A 128 -16.07 -7.17 -5.70
N SER A 129 -17.30 -7.14 -5.19
CA SER A 129 -17.88 -8.23 -4.40
C SER A 129 -18.98 -8.93 -5.18
N TYR A 130 -18.90 -10.24 -5.24
CA TYR A 130 -19.85 -11.15 -5.88
C TYR A 130 -20.98 -11.56 -4.92
N ALA A 131 -21.94 -12.34 -5.41
CA ALA A 131 -23.07 -12.81 -4.61
C ALA A 131 -22.61 -13.63 -3.40
N GLY A 132 -23.22 -13.42 -2.23
CA GLY A 132 -22.86 -14.10 -0.97
C GLY A 132 -21.89 -13.32 -0.08
N PHE A 133 -21.28 -12.23 -0.56
CA PHE A 133 -20.31 -11.45 0.21
C PHE A 133 -20.85 -10.88 1.54
N GLU A 134 -22.12 -10.47 1.59
CA GLU A 134 -22.72 -9.92 2.82
C GLU A 134 -22.92 -10.98 3.91
N GLN A 135 -22.91 -12.28 3.57
CA GLN A 135 -23.03 -13.37 4.53
C GLN A 135 -21.70 -13.70 5.22
N GLN A 136 -20.57 -13.28 4.65
CA GLN A 136 -19.25 -13.51 5.23
C GLN A 136 -19.05 -12.64 6.49
N PRO A 137 -18.40 -13.17 7.54
CA PRO A 137 -18.11 -12.38 8.72
C PRO A 137 -17.22 -11.18 8.38
N LYS A 138 -17.53 -10.04 8.98
CA LYS A 138 -16.87 -8.75 8.72
C LYS A 138 -15.84 -8.36 9.76
N TYR A 139 -15.70 -9.19 10.79
CA TYR A 139 -14.78 -8.98 11.89
C TYR A 139 -14.14 -10.30 12.29
N PHE A 140 -12.81 -10.31 12.39
CA PHE A 140 -12.05 -11.43 12.93
C PHE A 140 -11.02 -10.94 13.93
N LYS A 141 -10.86 -11.68 15.02
CA LYS A 141 -9.78 -11.49 15.98
C LYS A 141 -8.71 -12.54 15.73
N HIS A 142 -7.46 -12.10 15.56
CA HIS A 142 -6.32 -12.94 15.17
C HIS A 142 -6.56 -13.83 13.94
N PRO A 143 -6.99 -13.27 12.80
CA PRO A 143 -7.24 -14.07 11.61
C PRO A 143 -5.94 -14.65 11.03
N LYS A 144 -6.09 -15.81 10.38
CA LYS A 144 -5.11 -16.33 9.43
C LYS A 144 -5.41 -15.79 8.03
N ILE A 145 -4.44 -15.14 7.42
CA ILE A 145 -4.58 -14.40 6.17
C ILE A 145 -3.81 -15.13 5.08
N LEU A 146 -4.50 -15.48 3.99
CA LEU A 146 -3.90 -16.09 2.81
C LEU A 146 -3.84 -15.07 1.68
N LEU A 147 -2.65 -14.87 1.13
CA LEU A 147 -2.40 -13.96 0.01
C LEU A 147 -2.18 -14.79 -1.26
N LEU A 148 -3.05 -14.61 -2.25
CA LEU A 148 -3.07 -15.37 -3.49
C LEU A 148 -2.79 -14.47 -4.70
N ASN A 149 -2.14 -15.07 -5.70
CA ASN A 149 -2.03 -14.55 -7.06
C ASN A 149 -2.59 -15.60 -8.04
N LEU A 150 -3.81 -16.05 -7.75
CA LEU A 150 -4.54 -17.08 -8.50
C LEU A 150 -6.00 -16.62 -8.66
N GLU A 151 -6.57 -16.89 -9.82
CA GLU A 151 -8.00 -16.68 -10.06
C GLU A 151 -8.82 -17.86 -9.54
N LEU A 152 -9.92 -17.56 -8.85
CA LEU A 152 -10.83 -18.56 -8.29
C LEU A 152 -12.19 -18.47 -8.99
N GLU A 153 -12.19 -18.72 -10.30
CA GLU A 153 -13.38 -18.75 -11.15
C GLU A 153 -13.48 -20.11 -11.86
N LEU A 154 -14.71 -20.52 -12.19
CA LEU A 154 -14.95 -21.71 -13.00
C LEU A 154 -14.57 -21.37 -14.45
N LYS A 155 -13.35 -21.71 -14.81
CA LYS A 155 -12.80 -21.56 -16.17
C LYS A 155 -11.90 -22.72 -16.51
N ALA A 156 -11.72 -22.96 -17.80
CA ALA A 156 -10.72 -23.91 -18.28
C ALA A 156 -9.33 -23.52 -17.76
N GLU A 157 -8.57 -24.49 -17.24
CA GLU A 157 -7.24 -24.24 -16.68
C GLU A 157 -6.22 -23.80 -17.74
N LYS A 158 -6.48 -24.16 -19.01
CA LYS A 158 -5.57 -23.91 -20.11
C LYS A 158 -6.32 -23.23 -21.26
N ASP A 159 -5.85 -22.06 -21.63
CA ASP A 159 -6.33 -21.34 -22.81
C ASP A 159 -6.10 -22.20 -24.06
N ASN A 160 -7.13 -22.33 -24.89
CA ASN A 160 -7.14 -23.11 -26.14
C ASN A 160 -6.95 -24.64 -25.98
N ALA A 161 -7.37 -25.21 -24.84
CA ALA A 161 -7.51 -26.67 -24.74
C ALA A 161 -8.75 -27.14 -25.53
N GLU A 162 -8.52 -27.84 -26.65
CA GLU A 162 -9.59 -28.52 -27.38
C GLU A 162 -9.87 -29.88 -26.75
N VAL A 163 -11.09 -30.07 -26.25
CA VAL A 163 -11.56 -31.37 -25.77
C VAL A 163 -12.39 -32.03 -26.88
N ARG A 164 -11.93 -33.17 -27.38
CA ARG A 164 -12.65 -33.96 -28.40
C ARG A 164 -13.46 -35.03 -27.72
N ILE A 165 -14.78 -34.95 -27.87
CA ILE A 165 -15.74 -35.83 -27.21
C ILE A 165 -16.35 -36.75 -28.25
N SER A 166 -16.35 -38.06 -27.99
CA SER A 166 -16.88 -39.06 -28.92
C SER A 166 -18.22 -39.62 -28.47
N ASN A 167 -18.51 -39.59 -27.17
CA ASN A 167 -19.76 -40.07 -26.56
C ASN A 167 -20.40 -38.99 -25.67
N PRO A 168 -21.74 -38.79 -25.68
CA PRO A 168 -22.38 -37.83 -24.78
C PRO A 168 -22.11 -38.04 -23.28
N ASP A 169 -21.86 -39.27 -22.82
CA ASP A 169 -21.57 -39.54 -21.40
C ASP A 169 -20.22 -38.92 -20.96
N GLU A 170 -19.23 -38.89 -21.85
CA GLU A 170 -17.92 -38.27 -21.60
C GLU A 170 -18.05 -36.76 -21.37
N TYR A 171 -19.06 -36.10 -21.95
CA TYR A 171 -19.32 -34.68 -21.71
C TYR A 171 -19.68 -34.38 -20.26
N GLN A 172 -20.52 -35.22 -19.64
CA GLN A 172 -20.89 -35.03 -18.24
C GLN A 172 -19.70 -35.24 -17.30
N GLU A 173 -18.87 -36.24 -17.58
CA GLU A 173 -17.64 -36.51 -16.79
C GLU A 173 -16.67 -35.31 -16.84
N ILE A 174 -16.54 -34.65 -18.00
CA ILE A 174 -15.71 -33.44 -18.14
C ILE A 174 -16.27 -32.30 -17.30
N VAL A 175 -17.57 -32.05 -17.37
CA VAL A 175 -18.22 -31.00 -16.58
C VAL A 175 -18.00 -31.27 -15.09
N ASP A 176 -18.25 -32.49 -14.63
CA ASP A 176 -18.07 -32.87 -13.23
C ASP A 176 -16.59 -32.74 -12.80
N ALA A 177 -15.64 -33.07 -13.68
CA ALA A 177 -14.22 -32.87 -13.44
C ALA A 177 -13.84 -31.39 -13.26
N GLU A 178 -14.37 -30.48 -14.08
CA GLU A 178 -14.13 -29.04 -13.94
C GLU A 178 -14.64 -28.51 -12.58
N TRP A 179 -15.82 -28.98 -12.16
CA TRP A 179 -16.36 -28.67 -10.84
C TRP A 179 -15.47 -29.22 -9.71
N ASN A 180 -15.02 -30.46 -9.82
CA ASN A 180 -14.14 -31.06 -8.82
C ASN A 180 -12.82 -30.31 -8.69
N VAL A 181 -12.21 -29.87 -9.80
CA VAL A 181 -10.96 -29.09 -9.77
C VAL A 181 -11.12 -27.79 -9.01
N ILE A 182 -12.22 -27.04 -9.23
CA ILE A 182 -12.43 -25.79 -8.49
C ILE A 182 -12.75 -26.07 -7.01
N TYR A 183 -13.55 -27.08 -6.70
CA TYR A 183 -13.86 -27.44 -5.31
C TYR A 183 -12.62 -27.92 -4.57
N GLU A 184 -11.73 -28.70 -5.18
CA GLU A 184 -10.46 -29.12 -4.58
C GLU A 184 -9.59 -27.91 -4.20
N LYS A 185 -9.51 -26.90 -5.08
CA LYS A 185 -8.77 -25.67 -4.79
C LYS A 185 -9.35 -24.92 -3.59
N LEU A 186 -10.67 -24.79 -3.54
CA LEU A 186 -11.38 -24.14 -2.44
C LEU A 186 -11.26 -24.92 -1.12
N ASP A 187 -11.35 -26.25 -1.19
CA ASP A 187 -11.15 -27.18 -0.08
C ASP A 187 -9.73 -27.05 0.48
N ASN A 188 -8.71 -26.95 -0.37
CA ASN A 188 -7.32 -26.79 0.07
C ASN A 188 -7.12 -25.47 0.83
N ILE A 189 -7.76 -24.39 0.37
CA ILE A 189 -7.77 -23.11 1.08
C ILE A 189 -8.48 -23.25 2.44
N ALA A 190 -9.66 -23.87 2.48
CA ALA A 190 -10.38 -24.08 3.73
C ALA A 190 -9.59 -24.96 4.73
N LYS A 191 -8.96 -26.03 4.25
CA LYS A 191 -8.11 -26.94 5.05
C LYS A 191 -6.87 -26.25 5.62
N SER A 192 -6.34 -25.23 4.94
CA SER A 192 -5.25 -24.40 5.49
C SER A 192 -5.64 -23.65 6.78
N GLY A 193 -6.94 -23.47 7.01
CA GLY A 193 -7.48 -22.73 8.15
C GLY A 193 -7.42 -21.21 7.96
N ALA A 194 -7.23 -20.72 6.74
CA ALA A 194 -7.31 -19.30 6.43
C ALA A 194 -8.74 -18.77 6.67
N GLN A 195 -8.84 -17.63 7.36
CA GLN A 195 -10.11 -16.94 7.64
C GLN A 195 -10.31 -15.73 6.73
N VAL A 196 -9.22 -15.17 6.20
CA VAL A 196 -9.23 -14.06 5.25
C VAL A 196 -8.41 -14.46 4.04
N VAL A 197 -9.03 -14.47 2.86
CA VAL A 197 -8.41 -14.84 1.59
C VAL A 197 -8.41 -13.63 0.67
N LEU A 198 -7.22 -13.14 0.33
CA LEU A 198 -7.05 -12.04 -0.60
C LEU A 198 -6.43 -12.57 -1.88
N SER A 199 -7.01 -12.23 -3.03
CA SER A 199 -6.39 -12.50 -4.33
C SER A 199 -6.22 -11.24 -5.15
N ARG A 200 -5.07 -11.14 -5.83
CA ARG A 200 -4.87 -10.13 -6.87
C ARG A 200 -5.82 -10.35 -8.05
N LEU A 201 -6.12 -11.61 -8.36
CA LEU A 201 -7.00 -11.98 -9.46
C LEU A 201 -8.46 -12.10 -8.97
N PRO A 202 -9.45 -12.19 -9.88
CA PRO A 202 -10.84 -12.36 -9.51
C PRO A 202 -11.11 -13.61 -8.66
N ILE A 203 -12.10 -13.50 -7.77
CA ILE A 203 -12.70 -14.61 -7.02
C ILE A 203 -14.16 -14.63 -7.42
N GLY A 204 -14.63 -15.70 -8.06
CA GLY A 204 -15.97 -15.78 -8.64
C GLY A 204 -17.09 -15.99 -7.63
N ASP A 205 -18.33 -15.99 -8.11
CA ASP A 205 -19.53 -16.20 -7.30
C ASP A 205 -19.50 -17.53 -6.54
N LEU A 206 -19.12 -18.62 -7.22
CA LEU A 206 -19.04 -19.95 -6.61
C LEU A 206 -18.09 -19.97 -5.41
N ALA A 207 -16.88 -19.44 -5.59
CA ALA A 207 -15.88 -19.37 -4.54
C ALA A 207 -16.36 -18.48 -3.38
N THR A 208 -16.99 -17.36 -3.69
CA THR A 208 -17.53 -16.43 -2.69
C THR A 208 -18.60 -17.09 -1.82
N GLN A 209 -19.52 -17.86 -2.42
CA GLN A 209 -20.54 -18.63 -1.70
C GLN A 209 -19.93 -19.74 -0.85
N TYR A 210 -19.01 -20.53 -1.44
CA TYR A 210 -18.33 -21.61 -0.72
C TYR A 210 -17.61 -21.12 0.55
N PHE A 211 -16.97 -19.94 0.47
CA PHE A 211 -16.33 -19.29 1.61
C PHE A 211 -17.33 -18.72 2.62
N ALA A 212 -18.48 -18.20 2.16
CA ALA A 212 -19.54 -17.72 3.03
C ALA A 212 -20.08 -18.82 3.95
N ASP A 213 -20.35 -20.01 3.41
CA ASP A 213 -20.82 -21.17 4.19
C ASP A 213 -19.84 -21.61 5.28
N ARG A 214 -18.56 -21.27 5.11
CA ARG A 214 -17.45 -21.64 6.02
C ARG A 214 -16.97 -20.48 6.88
N ASN A 215 -17.67 -19.35 6.87
CA ASN A 215 -17.28 -18.14 7.60
C ASN A 215 -15.88 -17.62 7.23
N ILE A 216 -15.47 -17.79 5.98
CA ILE A 216 -14.20 -17.27 5.43
C ILE A 216 -14.52 -15.99 4.65
N PHE A 217 -13.77 -14.92 4.94
CA PHE A 217 -13.86 -13.69 4.16
C PHE A 217 -12.97 -13.77 2.92
N CYS A 218 -13.48 -13.35 1.77
CA CYS A 218 -12.67 -13.27 0.55
C CYS A 218 -12.79 -11.91 -0.15
N ALA A 219 -11.67 -11.46 -0.74
CA ALA A 219 -11.65 -10.31 -1.63
C ALA A 219 -10.73 -10.58 -2.83
N GLY A 220 -11.29 -10.56 -4.04
CA GLY A 220 -10.54 -10.66 -5.28
C GLY A 220 -10.21 -9.29 -5.88
N ARG A 221 -9.40 -9.25 -6.93
CA ARG A 221 -9.00 -8.00 -7.62
C ARG A 221 -8.33 -6.97 -6.72
N VAL A 222 -7.55 -7.42 -5.73
CA VAL A 222 -6.79 -6.52 -4.86
C VAL A 222 -5.60 -5.94 -5.64
N ASP A 223 -5.41 -4.62 -5.53
CA ASP A 223 -4.30 -3.93 -6.18
C ASP A 223 -2.95 -4.49 -5.73
N GLN A 224 -1.98 -4.58 -6.66
CA GLN A 224 -0.66 -5.15 -6.38
C GLN A 224 0.06 -4.40 -5.25
N ASP A 225 -0.05 -3.07 -5.20
CA ASP A 225 0.57 -2.26 -4.17
C ASP A 225 -0.02 -2.53 -2.78
N ASP A 226 -1.34 -2.75 -2.70
CA ASP A 226 -2.01 -3.08 -1.45
C ASP A 226 -1.71 -4.52 -1.02
N MET A 227 -1.58 -5.46 -1.96
CA MET A 227 -1.10 -6.82 -1.69
C MET A 227 0.32 -6.82 -1.10
N ASN A 228 1.23 -6.04 -1.69
CA ASN A 228 2.62 -5.92 -1.22
C ASN A 228 2.68 -5.29 0.18
N ARG A 229 1.87 -4.26 0.45
CA ARG A 229 1.75 -3.64 1.78
C ARG A 229 1.20 -4.64 2.79
N THR A 230 0.15 -5.36 2.42
CA THR A 230 -0.47 -6.38 3.29
C THR A 230 0.55 -7.46 3.63
N LEU A 231 1.26 -8.00 2.64
CA LEU A 231 2.33 -9.00 2.84
C LEU A 231 3.37 -8.53 3.86
N LEU A 232 3.84 -7.29 3.74
CA LEU A 232 4.83 -6.75 4.69
C LEU A 232 4.25 -6.56 6.09
N ALA A 233 2.98 -6.14 6.21
CA ALA A 233 2.35 -5.91 7.50
C ALA A 233 2.06 -7.22 8.25
N VAL A 234 1.34 -8.14 7.59
CA VAL A 234 0.81 -9.35 8.23
C VAL A 234 1.79 -10.51 8.25
N GLY A 235 2.88 -10.40 7.48
CA GLY A 235 3.82 -11.48 7.25
C GLY A 235 3.27 -12.55 6.29
N GLY A 236 4.06 -13.58 6.02
CA GLY A 236 3.70 -14.66 5.09
C GLY A 236 4.19 -14.41 3.66
N SER A 237 3.57 -15.05 2.69
CA SER A 237 4.00 -15.01 1.29
C SER A 237 2.83 -15.05 0.31
N ILE A 238 2.98 -14.39 -0.84
CA ILE A 238 2.01 -14.49 -1.93
C ILE A 238 2.18 -15.84 -2.61
N GLN A 239 1.10 -16.61 -2.67
CA GLN A 239 1.08 -17.92 -3.31
C GLN A 239 0.40 -17.87 -4.68
N THR A 240 1.00 -18.53 -5.65
CA THR A 240 0.43 -18.73 -7.00
C THR A 240 -0.27 -20.08 -7.14
N THR A 241 -0.15 -20.96 -6.14
CA THR A 241 -0.80 -22.28 -6.10
C THR A 241 -1.47 -22.49 -4.74
N VAL A 242 -2.50 -23.32 -4.72
CA VAL A 242 -3.21 -23.73 -3.50
C VAL A 242 -2.75 -25.10 -2.99
N ASN A 243 -1.85 -25.75 -3.73
CA ASN A 243 -1.31 -27.06 -3.34
C ASN A 243 -0.11 -26.88 -2.40
N GLY A 244 -0.09 -27.61 -1.30
CA GLY A 244 1.01 -27.55 -0.33
C GLY A 244 1.03 -26.28 0.53
N LEU A 245 -0.13 -25.67 0.78
CA LEU A 245 -0.24 -24.53 1.71
C LEU A 245 0.18 -24.95 3.12
N THR A 246 1.33 -24.46 3.57
CA THR A 246 1.83 -24.63 4.93
C THR A 246 1.41 -23.47 5.82
N ALA A 247 1.45 -23.66 7.14
CA ALA A 247 1.10 -22.60 8.09
C ALA A 247 2.05 -21.39 8.01
N ASP A 248 3.30 -21.59 7.61
CA ASP A 248 4.34 -20.54 7.54
C ASP A 248 4.08 -19.51 6.44
N VAL A 249 3.30 -19.91 5.44
CA VAL A 249 2.92 -19.06 4.31
C VAL A 249 1.81 -18.08 4.70
N LEU A 250 1.02 -18.40 5.72
CA LEU A 250 -0.11 -17.61 6.16
C LEU A 250 0.36 -16.42 7.01
N GLY A 251 -0.20 -15.25 6.73
CA GLY A 251 -0.03 -14.07 7.56
C GLY A 251 -1.00 -14.04 8.73
N THR A 252 -0.76 -13.12 9.67
CA THR A 252 -1.68 -12.84 10.78
C THR A 252 -1.67 -11.38 11.18
N CYS A 253 -2.76 -10.91 11.79
CA CYS A 253 -2.85 -9.57 12.38
C CYS A 253 -3.60 -9.65 13.73
N GLY A 254 -3.64 -8.57 14.51
CA GLY A 254 -4.40 -8.56 15.75
C GLY A 254 -5.92 -8.61 15.52
N SER A 255 -6.41 -7.82 14.57
CA SER A 255 -7.80 -7.91 14.12
C SER A 255 -7.97 -7.47 12.68
N PHE A 256 -8.98 -8.02 12.03
CA PHE A 256 -9.47 -7.60 10.72
C PHE A 256 -10.89 -7.09 10.86
N GLU A 257 -11.19 -5.96 10.22
CA GLU A 257 -12.56 -5.44 10.13
C GLU A 257 -12.87 -4.81 8.77
N GLU A 258 -14.10 -5.00 8.29
CA GLU A 258 -14.65 -4.22 7.19
C GLU A 258 -15.45 -3.04 7.76
N VAL A 259 -14.94 -1.82 7.56
CA VAL A 259 -15.54 -0.58 8.09
C VAL A 259 -16.09 0.25 6.95
N GLN A 260 -17.28 0.82 7.15
CA GLN A 260 -17.80 1.82 6.23
C GLN A 260 -17.20 3.20 6.53
N ILE A 261 -16.60 3.82 5.53
CA ILE A 261 -16.02 5.16 5.59
C ILE A 261 -16.64 5.98 4.47
N GLY A 262 -17.52 6.92 4.84
CA GLY A 262 -18.37 7.60 3.86
C GLY A 262 -19.28 6.62 3.14
N ASN A 263 -19.22 6.63 1.81
CA ASN A 263 -20.01 5.73 0.96
C ASN A 263 -19.26 4.47 0.53
N GLU A 264 -18.01 4.31 0.96
CA GLU A 264 -17.16 3.19 0.56
C GLU A 264 -16.85 2.31 1.78
N ARG A 265 -16.69 1.01 1.55
CA ARG A 265 -16.25 0.07 2.59
C ARG A 265 -14.76 -0.18 2.44
N TYR A 266 -14.09 -0.29 3.58
CA TYR A 266 -12.66 -0.50 3.67
C TYR A 266 -12.36 -1.73 4.50
N ASN A 267 -11.45 -2.56 4.01
CA ASN A 267 -10.89 -3.67 4.76
C ASN A 267 -9.68 -3.14 5.52
N VAL A 268 -9.71 -3.25 6.85
CA VAL A 268 -8.72 -2.67 7.74
C VAL A 268 -8.08 -3.78 8.56
N PHE A 269 -6.75 -3.86 8.49
CA PHE A 269 -5.93 -4.78 9.27
C PHE A 269 -5.25 -3.98 10.38
N HIS A 270 -5.58 -4.32 11.62
CA HIS A 270 -5.04 -3.66 12.82
C HIS A 270 -4.02 -4.54 13.52
N GLN A 271 -3.08 -3.89 14.22
CA GLN A 271 -2.11 -4.55 15.10
C GLN A 271 -1.33 -5.65 14.37
N CYS A 272 -0.74 -5.29 13.24
CA CYS A 272 0.03 -6.21 12.43
C CYS A 272 1.42 -6.46 13.08
N PRO A 273 1.85 -7.73 13.21
CA PRO A 273 3.08 -8.07 13.94
C PRO A 273 4.36 -7.52 13.29
N GLN A 274 4.35 -7.34 11.97
CA GLN A 274 5.44 -6.73 11.20
C GLN A 274 4.98 -5.43 10.54
N SER A 275 4.32 -4.54 11.29
CA SER A 275 3.84 -3.24 10.82
C SER A 275 4.97 -2.32 10.29
N LYS A 276 5.49 -2.59 9.10
CA LYS A 276 6.45 -1.78 8.33
C LYS A 276 5.78 -0.94 7.23
N SER A 277 4.45 -0.92 7.22
CA SER A 277 3.63 -0.15 6.28
C SER A 277 2.58 0.63 7.05
N ALA A 278 2.23 1.79 6.54
CA ALA A 278 1.22 2.66 7.14
C ALA A 278 0.18 3.04 6.08
N THR A 279 -1.09 3.13 6.47
CA THR A 279 -2.13 3.65 5.58
C THR A 279 -2.78 4.89 6.18
N ILE A 280 -2.78 5.97 5.42
CA ILE A 280 -3.47 7.21 5.75
C ILE A 280 -4.75 7.28 4.92
N ILE A 281 -5.88 7.32 5.62
CA ILE A 281 -7.20 7.53 5.02
C ILE A 281 -7.52 9.02 5.12
N LEU A 282 -7.62 9.68 3.97
CA LEU A 282 -7.98 11.09 3.83
C LEU A 282 -9.48 11.22 3.54
N ARG A 283 -10.12 12.18 4.20
CA ARG A 283 -11.55 12.54 4.05
C ARG A 283 -11.72 13.87 3.33
#